data_AF-A0A945PGH9-F1
#
_entry.id   AF-A0A945PGH9-F1
#
_cell.length_a   1.000
_cell.length_b   1.000
_cell.length_c   1.000
_cell.angle_alpha   90.00
_cell.angle_beta   90.00
_cell.angle_gamma   90.00
#
_symmetry.space_group_name_H-M   'P 1'
#
loop_
_entity.id
_entity.type
_entity.pdbx_description
1 polymer ?
#
loop_
_entity_poly.entity_id
_entity_poly.type
_entity_poly.pdbx_seq_one_letter_code
_entity_poly.pdbx_strand_id
1 'polypeptide(L)'
;MKKNNLLMAVLLFASTLVAQDITETTLVKPASINPMDIAYEKWELANGLKVLIHEDHSDPIVQVHVTYHVGSNREAAGKSGFAHFFEHMMFQGS
;
A
#
# COMPACT_ATOMS: atom_id res chain seq x y z
N MET A 1 -20.15 25.80 34.04
CA MET A 1 -20.53 24.47 33.49
C MET A 1 -20.55 24.39 31.96
N LYS A 2 -20.68 25.49 31.18
CA LYS A 2 -20.74 25.43 29.70
C LYS A 2 -19.39 25.25 28.98
N LYS A 3 -18.27 25.72 29.56
CA LYS A 3 -16.93 25.67 28.92
C LYS A 3 -16.30 24.27 28.92
N ASN A 4 -16.48 23.47 29.97
CA ASN A 4 -15.92 22.11 30.04
C ASN A 4 -16.61 21.15 29.08
N ASN A 5 -17.92 21.33 28.84
CA ASN A 5 -18.67 20.52 27.87
C ASN A 5 -18.26 20.83 26.42
N LEU A 6 -17.88 22.07 26.13
CA LEU A 6 -17.36 22.46 24.83
C LEU A 6 -15.97 21.86 24.57
N LEU A 7 -15.09 21.89 25.57
CA LEU A 7 -13.76 21.28 25.48
C LEU A 7 -13.84 19.76 25.27
N MET A 8 -14.78 19.10 25.95
CA MET A 8 -15.01 17.66 25.83
C MET A 8 -15.61 17.29 24.46
N ALA A 9 -16.50 18.11 23.92
CA ALA A 9 -17.04 17.93 22.57
C ALA A 9 -15.97 18.09 21.48
N VAL A 10 -15.04 19.05 21.63
CA VAL A 10 -13.92 19.24 20.71
C VAL A 10 -12.93 18.07 20.78
N LEU A 11 -12.66 17.54 21.97
CA LEU A 11 -11.81 16.35 22.15
C LEU A 11 -12.44 15.08 21.55
N LEU A 12 -13.77 14.90 21.69
CA LEU A 12 -14.52 13.83 21.04
C LEU A 12 -14.50 13.96 19.51
N PHE A 13 -14.66 15.17 18.97
CA PHE A 13 -14.59 15.43 17.52
C PHE A 13 -13.17 15.23 16.95
N ALA A 14 -12.14 15.56 17.73
CA ALA A 14 -10.75 15.31 17.34
C ALA A 14 -10.42 13.82 17.31
N SER A 15 -10.97 13.01 18.22
CA SER A 15 -10.76 11.56 18.21
C SER A 15 -11.36 10.86 16.97
N THR A 16 -12.47 11.37 16.42
CA THR A 16 -13.08 10.82 15.20
C THR A 16 -12.34 11.17 13.92
N LEU A 17 -11.51 12.23 13.90
CA LEU A 17 -10.70 12.57 12.72
C LEU A 17 -9.46 11.68 12.57
N VAL A 18 -9.00 11.03 13.64
CA VAL A 18 -7.75 10.24 13.64
C VAL A 18 -7.98 8.78 13.20
N ALA A 19 -9.23 8.34 13.08
CA ALA A 19 -9.60 6.96 12.74
C ALA A 19 -10.27 6.83 11.37
N GLN A 20 -9.78 7.56 10.36
CA GLN A 20 -10.17 7.24 8.98
C GLN A 20 -9.40 5.99 8.54
N ASP A 21 -10.04 4.83 8.66
CA ASP A 21 -9.65 3.66 7.86
C ASP A 21 -9.73 4.04 6.38
N ILE A 22 -8.75 3.62 5.59
CA ILE A 22 -8.73 3.86 4.14
C ILE A 22 -9.82 2.98 3.53
N THR A 23 -11.03 3.51 3.38
CA THR A 23 -12.17 2.78 2.81
C THR A 23 -12.27 2.91 1.30
N GLU A 24 -11.47 3.81 0.70
CA GLU A 24 -11.52 4.12 -0.73
C GLU A 24 -10.11 4.18 -1.34
N THR A 25 -10.03 3.87 -2.63
CA THR A 25 -8.79 3.99 -3.40
C THR A 25 -8.35 5.44 -3.48
N THR A 26 -7.13 5.71 -3.06
CA THR A 26 -6.59 7.07 -2.94
C THR A 26 -5.32 7.22 -3.77
N LEU A 27 -5.23 8.30 -4.56
CA LEU A 27 -3.98 8.73 -5.21
C LEU A 27 -3.05 9.34 -4.15
N VAL A 28 -1.97 8.65 -3.84
CA VAL A 28 -0.98 9.05 -2.82
C VAL A 28 0.12 9.94 -3.43
N LYS A 29 0.53 9.67 -4.67
CA LYS A 29 1.53 10.48 -5.39
C LYS A 29 1.19 10.54 -6.88
N PRO A 30 1.02 11.74 -7.47
CA PRO A 30 0.89 11.87 -8.92
C PRO A 30 2.23 11.66 -9.63
N ALA A 31 2.19 11.34 -10.92
CA ALA A 31 3.37 11.24 -11.76
C ALA A 31 4.17 12.56 -11.77
N SER A 32 5.50 12.45 -11.79
CA SER A 32 6.37 13.64 -11.88
C SER A 32 6.31 14.21 -13.30
N ILE A 33 6.34 15.54 -13.40
CA ILE A 33 6.46 16.28 -14.65
C ILE A 33 7.91 16.65 -14.99
N ASN A 34 8.86 16.36 -14.09
CA ASN A 34 10.28 16.65 -14.29
C ASN A 34 10.90 15.56 -15.19
N PRO A 35 11.51 15.92 -16.33
CA PRO A 35 12.11 14.96 -17.26
C PRO A 35 13.25 14.10 -16.68
N MET A 36 13.88 14.52 -15.57
CA MET A 36 14.93 13.73 -14.91
C MET A 36 14.40 12.73 -13.88
N ASP A 37 13.13 12.82 -13.52
CA ASP A 37 12.51 11.86 -12.60
C ASP A 37 11.93 10.68 -13.38
N ILE A 38 11.88 9.52 -12.74
CA ILE A 38 11.05 8.41 -13.22
C ILE A 38 9.60 8.76 -12.87
N ALA A 39 8.78 9.03 -13.89
CA ALA A 39 7.38 9.38 -13.71
C ALA A 39 6.55 8.15 -13.35
N TYR A 40 5.92 8.13 -12.18
CA TYR A 40 4.98 7.08 -11.79
C TYR A 40 3.92 7.63 -10.84
N GLU A 41 2.72 7.07 -10.91
CA GLU A 41 1.67 7.29 -9.93
C GLU A 41 1.76 6.26 -8.81
N LYS A 42 1.44 6.68 -7.59
CA LYS A 42 1.28 5.79 -6.44
C LYS A 42 -0.14 5.89 -5.94
N TRP A 43 -0.81 4.75 -5.89
CA TRP A 43 -2.15 4.59 -5.35
C TRP A 43 -2.10 3.68 -4.13
N GLU A 44 -3.06 3.88 -3.23
CA GLU A 44 -3.32 2.98 -2.10
C GLU A 44 -4.80 2.59 -2.14
N LEU A 45 -5.06 1.29 -2.26
CA LEU A 45 -6.41 0.74 -2.33
C LEU A 45 -7.01 0.63 -0.93
N ALA A 46 -8.33 0.45 -0.85
CA ALA A 46 -9.04 0.27 0.42
C ALA A 46 -8.54 -0.92 1.27
N ASN A 47 -7.94 -1.93 0.65
CA ASN A 47 -7.34 -3.08 1.35
C ASN A 47 -5.86 -2.84 1.76
N GLY A 48 -5.34 -1.63 1.60
CA GLY A 48 -3.96 -1.26 1.90
C GLY A 48 -2.94 -1.65 0.82
N LEU A 49 -3.37 -2.24 -0.31
CA LEU A 49 -2.46 -2.56 -1.42
C LEU A 49 -1.94 -1.27 -2.06
N LYS A 50 -0.62 -1.20 -2.21
CA LYS A 50 0.06 -0.10 -2.91
C LYS A 50 0.22 -0.47 -4.37
N VAL A 51 -0.30 0.36 -5.25
CA VAL A 51 -0.20 0.18 -6.70
C VAL A 51 0.68 1.29 -7.25
N LEU A 52 1.71 0.92 -8.00
CA LEU A 52 2.57 1.85 -8.71
C LEU A 52 2.30 1.69 -10.20
N ILE A 53 2.00 2.79 -10.88
CA ILE A 53 1.71 2.81 -12.31
C ILE A 53 2.75 3.70 -12.98
N HIS A 54 3.50 3.12 -13.90
CA HIS A 54 4.38 3.83 -14.82
C HIS A 54 3.85 3.58 -16.23
N GLU A 55 3.48 4.65 -16.91
CA GLU A 55 3.00 4.60 -18.29
C GLU A 55 4.16 4.92 -19.24
N ASP A 56 4.40 4.01 -20.18
CA ASP A 56 5.38 4.15 -21.25
C ASP A 56 4.74 3.69 -22.57
N HIS A 57 4.98 4.44 -23.64
CA HIS A 57 4.43 4.20 -24.97
C HIS A 57 5.51 3.76 -25.98
N SER A 58 6.69 3.34 -25.52
CA SER A 58 7.75 2.82 -26.39
C SER A 58 7.30 1.58 -27.18
N ASP A 59 6.53 0.69 -26.54
CA ASP A 59 6.11 -0.60 -27.05
C ASP A 59 4.67 -0.95 -26.59
N PRO A 60 3.87 -1.66 -27.41
CA PRO A 60 2.50 -2.04 -27.06
C PRO A 60 2.48 -3.28 -26.14
N ILE A 61 3.18 -3.21 -25.01
CA ILE A 61 3.29 -4.28 -24.03
C ILE A 61 2.83 -3.81 -22.64
N VAL A 62 2.38 -4.74 -21.81
CA VAL A 62 2.04 -4.46 -20.40
C VAL A 62 2.80 -5.43 -19.51
N GLN A 63 3.45 -4.90 -18.48
CA GLN A 63 4.07 -5.70 -17.43
C GLN A 63 3.33 -5.49 -16.11
N VAL A 64 3.01 -6.60 -15.43
CA VAL A 64 2.44 -6.57 -14.09
C VAL A 64 3.38 -7.31 -13.15
N HIS A 65 3.73 -6.68 -12.04
CA HIS A 65 4.57 -7.29 -11.01
C HIS A 65 3.90 -7.10 -9.64
N VAL A 66 3.78 -8.20 -8.90
CA VAL A 66 3.32 -8.19 -7.51
C VAL A 66 4.49 -8.56 -6.63
N THR A 67 4.86 -7.67 -5.71
CA THR A 67 5.92 -7.92 -4.73
C THR A 67 5.32 -8.05 -3.35
N TYR A 68 5.57 -9.18 -2.70
CA TYR A 68 5.24 -9.38 -1.30
C TYR A 68 6.38 -8.87 -0.43
N HIS A 69 6.06 -8.06 0.58
CA HIS A 69 7.06 -7.56 1.52
C HIS A 69 7.41 -8.63 2.58
N VAL A 70 7.97 -9.77 2.14
CA VAL A 70 8.39 -10.93 2.95
C VAL A 70 9.57 -11.63 2.26
N GLY A 71 10.29 -12.49 2.97
CA GLY A 71 11.39 -13.28 2.42
C GLY A 71 12.01 -14.21 3.47
N SER A 72 13.14 -14.84 3.13
CA SER A 72 13.86 -15.77 4.01
C SER A 72 14.31 -15.13 5.34
N ASN A 73 14.50 -13.81 5.35
CA ASN A 73 14.85 -13.04 6.55
C ASN A 73 13.76 -13.04 7.64
N ARG A 74 12.54 -13.47 7.32
CA ARG A 74 11.40 -13.57 8.26
C ARG A 74 11.05 -15.01 8.62
N GLU A 75 11.91 -15.97 8.29
CA GLU A 75 11.70 -17.38 8.61
C GLU A 75 12.01 -17.68 10.09
N ALA A 76 11.31 -18.66 10.64
CA ALA A 76 11.58 -19.16 11.99
C ALA A 76 12.72 -20.19 11.96
N ALA A 77 13.51 -20.24 13.05
CA ALA A 77 14.52 -21.28 13.22
C ALA A 77 13.88 -22.68 13.10
N GLY A 78 14.51 -23.56 12.33
CA GLY A 78 13.98 -24.89 12.00
C GLY A 78 12.88 -24.92 10.94
N LYS A 79 12.52 -23.77 10.33
CA LYS A 79 11.56 -23.64 9.21
C LYS A 79 12.15 -22.83 8.04
N SER A 80 13.43 -23.04 7.75
CA SER A 80 14.09 -22.35 6.64
C SER A 80 13.59 -22.84 5.27
N GLY A 81 13.59 -21.96 4.28
CA GLY A 81 13.19 -22.26 2.90
C GLY A 81 11.68 -22.19 2.65
N PHE A 82 10.88 -21.79 3.64
CA PHE A 82 9.43 -21.67 3.52
C PHE A 82 9.03 -20.55 2.54
N ALA A 83 9.71 -19.41 2.55
CA ALA A 83 9.43 -18.33 1.61
C ALA A 83 9.59 -18.81 0.15
N HIS A 84 10.69 -19.53 -0.13
CA HIS A 84 10.98 -20.10 -1.44
C HIS A 84 10.04 -21.28 -1.77
N PHE A 85 9.72 -22.13 -0.80
CA PHE A 85 8.75 -23.20 -1.00
C PHE A 85 7.38 -22.66 -1.40
N PHE A 86 6.88 -21.63 -0.72
CA PHE A 86 5.60 -21.01 -1.08
C PHE A 86 5.67 -20.32 -2.44
N GLU A 87 6.80 -19.71 -2.81
CA GLU A 87 7.02 -19.18 -4.16
C GLU A 87 6.78 -20.26 -5.23
N HIS A 88 7.39 -21.44 -5.08
CA HIS A 88 7.14 -22.55 -6.00
C HIS A 88 5.68 -23.01 -6.00
N MET A 89 5.06 -23.06 -4.82
CA MET A 89 3.69 -23.55 -4.69
C MET A 89 2.65 -22.62 -5.32
N MET A 90 2.92 -21.31 -5.44
CA MET A 90 2.03 -20.38 -6.15
C MET A 90 1.77 -20.78 -7.61
N PHE A 91 2.65 -21.59 -8.21
CA PHE A 91 2.53 -22.03 -9.60
C PHE A 91 1.99 -23.46 -9.76
N GLN A 92 1.52 -24.10 -8.68
CA GLN A 92 1.00 -25.47 -8.70
C GLN A 92 -0.54 -25.56 -8.66
N GLY A 93 -1.25 -24.44 -8.69
CA GLY A 93 -2.72 -24.37 -8.69
C GLY A 93 -3.24 -23.25 -7.77
N SER A 94 -4.42 -22.73 -8.10
CA SER A 94 -5.12 -21.65 -7.38
C SER A 94 -6.50 -22.07 -6.90
#